data_AF-A0A9D4E965-F1
#
_entry.id   AF-A0A9D4E965-F1
#
_cell.length_a   1.000
_cell.length_b   1.000
_cell.length_c   1.000
_cell.angle_alpha   90.00
_cell.angle_beta   90.00
_cell.angle_gamma   90.00
#
_symmetry.space_group_name_H-M   'P 1'
#
loop_
_entity.id
_entity.type
_entity.pdbx_description
1 polymer ?
#
loop_
_entity_poly.entity_id
_entity_poly.type
_entity_poly.pdbx_seq_one_letter_code
_entity_poly.pdbx_strand_id
1 'polypeptide(L)'
;MDGVYGFHLSVMVLESNALYLQLFKNGEYFDTMVIYGNGNFTTVSEFWSIELAKGDGVWIRTDTQYVDGLIGTLHGWCNTQFSGFLTS
;
A
#
# COMPACT_ATOMS: atom_id res chain seq x y z
N MET A 1 -11.84 15.24 10.22
CA MET A 1 -12.74 16.24 9.63
C MET A 1 -13.22 15.63 8.34
N ASP A 2 -14.39 16.02 7.85
CA ASP A 2 -14.89 15.48 6.60
C ASP A 2 -14.14 16.18 5.46
N GLY A 3 -13.78 15.43 4.41
CA GLY A 3 -13.07 15.97 3.26
C GLY A 3 -12.35 14.90 2.45
N VAL A 4 -11.63 15.35 1.44
CA VAL A 4 -10.77 14.51 0.61
C VAL A 4 -9.40 14.45 1.25
N TYR A 5 -8.88 13.25 1.40
CA TYR A 5 -7.54 12.99 1.92
C TYR A 5 -6.68 12.37 0.82
N GLY A 6 -5.46 12.88 0.68
CA GLY A 6 -4.42 12.28 -0.13
C GLY A 6 -3.58 11.31 0.70
N PHE A 7 -3.46 10.07 0.26
CA PHE A 7 -2.59 9.06 0.86
C PHE A 7 -1.47 8.69 -0.11
N HIS A 8 -0.24 8.70 0.38
CA HIS A 8 0.95 8.35 -0.39
C HIS A 8 1.64 7.16 0.24
N LEU A 9 2.00 6.19 -0.59
CA LEU A 9 2.85 5.07 -0.22
C LEU A 9 4.15 5.18 -1.01
N SER A 10 5.27 4.93 -0.34
CA SER A 10 6.56 4.66 -0.98
C SER A 10 7.16 3.40 -0.36
N VAL A 11 7.46 2.41 -1.19
CA VAL A 11 7.88 1.08 -0.75
C VAL A 11 8.94 0.49 -1.66
N MET A 12 9.78 -0.38 -1.09
CA MET A 12 10.75 -1.19 -1.83
C MET A 12 10.39 -2.67 -1.74
N VAL A 13 10.43 -3.35 -2.88
CA VAL A 13 10.23 -4.79 -3.04
C VAL A 13 11.58 -5.46 -3.33
N LEU A 14 11.78 -6.63 -2.72
CA LEU A 14 12.97 -7.46 -2.95
C LEU A 14 12.98 -8.04 -4.36
N GLU A 15 14.17 -8.27 -4.89
CA GLU A 15 14.44 -8.67 -6.28
C GLU A 15 13.68 -9.88 -6.79
N SER A 16 13.40 -10.87 -5.93
CA SER A 16 12.75 -12.14 -6.30
C SER A 16 11.37 -12.31 -5.66
N ASN A 17 10.81 -11.25 -5.06
CA ASN A 17 9.53 -11.31 -4.38
C ASN A 17 8.48 -10.44 -5.08
N ALA A 18 7.22 -10.74 -4.78
CA ALA A 18 6.13 -9.81 -5.04
C ALA A 18 5.79 -9.06 -3.76
N LEU A 19 5.07 -7.95 -3.90
CA LEU A 19 4.37 -7.29 -2.82
C LEU A 19 2.92 -7.14 -3.24
N TYR A 20 2.03 -7.74 -2.46
CA TYR A 20 0.60 -7.58 -2.60
C TYR A 20 0.08 -6.76 -1.42
N LEU A 21 -0.44 -5.56 -1.72
CA LEU A 21 -0.96 -4.64 -0.73
C LEU A 21 -2.44 -4.40 -0.98
N GLN A 22 -3.23 -4.64 0.06
CA GLN A 22 -4.65 -4.34 0.09
C GLN A 22 -4.86 -3.03 0.86
N LEU A 23 -5.74 -2.20 0.33
CA LEU A 23 -6.16 -0.96 0.96
C LEU A 23 -7.57 -1.13 1.52
N PHE A 24 -7.74 -0.64 2.75
CA PHE A 24 -8.98 -0.74 3.48
C PHE A 24 -9.50 0.63 3.90
N LYS A 25 -10.82 0.80 3.81
CA LYS A 25 -11.57 1.89 4.42
C LYS A 25 -12.63 1.26 5.32
N ASN A 26 -12.62 1.58 6.61
CA ASN A 26 -13.60 1.08 7.59
C ASN A 26 -13.74 -0.44 7.65
N GLY A 27 -12.68 -1.18 7.33
CA GLY A 27 -12.67 -2.65 7.35
C GLY A 27 -13.05 -3.28 6.02
N GLU A 28 -13.52 -2.48 5.06
CA GLU A 28 -13.84 -2.92 3.72
C GLU A 28 -12.64 -2.71 2.80
N TYR A 29 -12.32 -3.75 2.04
CA TYR A 29 -11.34 -3.68 0.96
C TYR A 29 -11.88 -2.80 -0.15
N PHE A 30 -11.08 -1.83 -0.63
CA PHE A 30 -11.49 -0.98 -1.76
C PHE A 30 -10.51 -0.99 -2.94
N ASP A 31 -9.23 -1.31 -2.71
CA ASP A 31 -8.22 -1.33 -3.78
C ASP A 31 -7.04 -2.27 -3.46
N THR A 32 -6.31 -2.68 -4.50
CA THR A 32 -5.10 -3.51 -4.40
C THR A 32 -3.97 -2.99 -5.27
N MET A 33 -2.76 -3.11 -4.77
CA MET A 33 -1.53 -2.88 -5.52
C MET A 33 -0.70 -4.16 -5.56
N VAL A 34 -0.23 -4.54 -6.75
CA VAL A 34 0.66 -5.68 -6.95
C VAL A 34 1.95 -5.19 -7.59
N ILE A 35 3.08 -5.46 -6.94
CA ILE A 35 4.40 -5.07 -7.41
C ILE A 35 5.26 -6.31 -7.50
N TYR A 36 5.96 -6.48 -8.62
CA TYR A 36 6.89 -7.57 -8.83
C TYR A 36 8.34 -7.05 -8.80
N GLY A 37 9.19 -7.68 -8.00
CA GLY A 37 10.64 -7.58 -8.17
C GLY A 37 11.03 -8.22 -9.49
N ASN A 38 11.82 -7.51 -10.31
CA ASN A 38 12.20 -7.95 -11.66
C ASN A 38 13.66 -8.45 -11.71
N GLY A 39 14.10 -9.18 -10.68
CA GLY A 39 15.50 -9.59 -10.52
C GLY A 39 16.40 -8.47 -9.99
N ASN A 40 15.83 -7.33 -9.59
CA ASN A 40 16.48 -6.24 -8.86
C ASN A 40 15.53 -5.64 -7.82
N PHE A 41 16.07 -4.89 -6.84
CA PHE A 41 15.25 -4.07 -5.95
C PHE A 41 14.38 -3.12 -6.75
N THR A 42 13.09 -3.10 -6.45
CA THR A 42 12.12 -2.25 -7.15
C THR A 42 11.48 -1.31 -6.15
N THR A 43 11.55 0.00 -6.41
CA THR A 43 10.83 1.03 -5.63
C THR A 43 9.56 1.41 -6.35
N VAL A 44 8.45 1.44 -5.62
CA VAL A 44 7.16 1.90 -6.15
C VAL A 44 6.60 2.96 -5.23
N SER A 45 5.98 3.96 -5.82
CA SER A 45 5.19 4.94 -5.09
C SER A 45 3.81 5.06 -5.72
N GLU A 46 2.81 5.20 -4.87
CA GLU A 46 1.41 5.24 -5.27
C GLU A 46 0.67 6.32 -4.48
N PHE A 47 -0.36 6.90 -5.09
CA PHE A 47 -1.15 7.96 -4.47
C PHE A 47 -2.65 7.71 -4.63
N TRP A 48 -3.37 7.80 -3.52
CA TRP A 48 -4.83 7.68 -3.50
C TRP A 48 -5.47 8.96 -2.98
N SER A 49 -6.55 9.37 -3.64
CA SER A 49 -7.42 10.45 -3.18
C SER A 49 -8.73 9.83 -2.68
N ILE A 50 -9.02 9.97 -1.39
CA ILE A 50 -10.12 9.27 -0.72
C ILE A 50 -10.97 10.26 0.06
N GLU A 51 -12.27 10.28 -0.20
CA GLU A 51 -13.24 10.98 0.66
C GLU A 51 -13.39 10.26 1.99
N LEU A 52 -13.19 10.98 3.10
CA LEU A 52 -13.34 10.46 4.45
C LEU A 52 -14.29 11.34 5.28
N ALA A 53 -15.12 10.69 6.08
CA ALA A 53 -15.88 11.32 7.15
C ALA A 53 -15.15 11.18 8.49
N LYS A 54 -15.52 12.00 9.48
CA LYS A 54 -15.04 11.86 10.85
C LYS A 54 -15.32 10.46 11.40
N GLY A 55 -14.26 9.76 11.77
CA GLY A 55 -14.32 8.40 12.30
C GLY A 55 -13.95 7.33 11.28
N ASP A 56 -13.84 7.70 9.99
CA ASP A 56 -13.34 6.78 8.98
C ASP A 56 -11.87 6.41 9.26
N GLY A 57 -11.56 5.13 9.11
CA GLY A 57 -10.21 4.60 9.24
C GLY A 57 -9.69 4.09 7.89
N VAL A 58 -8.45 4.42 7.56
CA VAL A 58 -7.74 3.92 6.38
C VAL A 58 -6.47 3.22 6.82
N TRP A 59 -6.20 2.04 6.26
CA TRP A 59 -4.94 1.34 6.47
C TRP A 59 -4.58 0.48 5.27
N ILE A 60 -3.32 0.10 5.22
CA ILE A 60 -2.78 -0.87 4.27
C ILE A 60 -2.49 -2.17 4.98
N ARG A 61 -2.62 -3.29 4.27
CA ARG A 61 -2.24 -4.61 4.75
C ARG A 61 -1.51 -5.36 3.66
N THR A 62 -0.35 -5.91 4.00
CA THR A 62 0.29 -6.92 3.16
C THR A 62 -0.54 -8.20 3.19
N ASP A 63 -0.94 -8.70 2.02
CA ASP A 63 -1.38 -10.08 1.94
C ASP A 63 -0.14 -10.95 1.76
N THR A 64 0.09 -11.83 2.73
CA THR A 64 1.17 -12.82 2.67
C THR A 64 0.72 -14.08 1.92
N GLN A 65 -0.53 -14.14 1.47
CA GLN A 65 -1.00 -15.23 0.64
C GLN A 65 -0.32 -15.18 -0.73
N TYR A 66 -0.02 -16.38 -1.21
CA TYR A 66 0.74 -16.65 -2.41
C TYR A 66 0.01 -16.08 -3.63
N VAL A 67 0.55 -15.01 -4.22
CA VAL A 67 0.08 -14.49 -5.52
C VAL A 67 1.07 -14.99 -6.56
N ASP A 68 0.58 -15.77 -7.53
CA ASP A 68 1.33 -16.22 -8.70
C ASP A 68 2.70 -16.88 -8.44
N GLY A 69 2.88 -17.63 -7.36
CA GLY A 69 4.17 -18.29 -7.11
C GLY A 69 5.05 -17.61 -6.05
N LEU A 70 4.69 -16.41 -5.62
CA LEU A 70 5.59 -15.52 -4.89
C LEU A 70 5.01 -15.17 -3.51
N ILE A 71 5.86 -15.19 -2.49
CA ILE A 71 5.49 -14.75 -1.15
C ILE A 71 5.57 -13.22 -1.11
N GLY A 72 4.43 -12.58 -0.84
CA GLY A 72 4.32 -11.15 -0.61
C GLY A 72 5.12 -10.75 0.63
N THR A 73 6.26 -10.07 0.48
CA THR A 73 7.03 -9.58 1.64
C THR A 73 7.47 -8.13 1.45
N LEU A 74 7.22 -7.30 2.47
CA LEU A 74 7.87 -6.00 2.59
C LEU A 74 9.37 -6.17 2.88
N HIS A 75 10.21 -5.38 2.22
CA HIS A 75 11.62 -5.34 2.56
C HIS A 75 11.83 -4.58 3.88
N GLY A 76 11.96 -5.29 4.99
CA GLY A 76 12.04 -4.71 6.34
C GLY A 76 13.31 -3.90 6.66
N TRP A 77 14.32 -3.91 5.78
CA TRP A 77 15.58 -3.15 5.94
C TRP A 77 15.68 -1.92 5.03
N CYS A 78 14.57 -1.52 4.41
CA CYS A 78 14.49 -0.28 3.65
C CYS A 78 13.37 0.62 4.18
N ASN A 79 13.53 1.92 3.93
CA ASN A 79 12.54 2.90 4.33
C ASN A 79 11.26 2.65 3.52
N THR A 80 10.17 2.31 4.23
CA THR A 80 8.81 2.22 3.69
C THR A 80 7.99 3.29 4.39
N GLN A 81 7.25 4.09 3.61
CA GLN A 81 6.47 5.22 4.12
C GLN A 81 5.03 5.09 3.67
N PHE A 82 4.11 5.24 4.61
CA PHE A 82 2.70 5.48 4.33
C PHE A 82 2.29 6.75 5.06
N SER A 83 1.86 7.76 4.32
CA SER A 83 1.48 9.08 4.84
C SER A 83 0.14 9.51 4.29
N GLY A 84 -0.54 10.40 5.02
CA GLY A 84 -1.83 10.94 4.62
C GLY A 84 -1.99 12.39 5.05
N PHE A 85 -2.70 13.18 4.25
CA PHE A 85 -2.99 14.58 4.55
C PHE A 85 -4.35 15.00 3.97
N LEU A 86 -5.02 15.94 4.63
CA LEU A 86 -6.27 16.53 4.14
C LEU A 86 -5.96 17.45 2.94
N THR A 87 -6.67 17.28 1.83
CA THR A 87 -6.46 18.06 0.60
C THR A 87 -7.53 19.11 0.35
N SER A 88 -8.79 18.80 0.65
CA SER A 88 -9.94 19.71 0.43
C SER A 88 -11.15 19.33 1.26
#